data_AF-S7XH70-F1
#
_entry.id   AF-S7XH70-F1
#
_cell.length_a   1.000
_cell.length_b   1.000
_cell.length_c   1.000
_cell.angle_alpha   90.00
_cell.angle_beta   90.00
_cell.angle_gamma   90.00
#
_symmetry.space_group_name_H-M   'P 1'
#
loop_
_entity.id
_entity.type
_entity.pdbx_description
1 polymer ?
#
loop_
_entity_poly.entity_id
_entity_poly.type
_entity_poly.pdbx_seq_one_letter_code
_entity_poly.pdbx_strand_id
1 'polypeptide(L)'
;SHNQIVNIDKDIFDIPTLRNLMLYKNDIELLPAGINNISNRNVSIDLFQNPLLRQINTDIQNPELITIDQVHPDLLRNIRYNRDVILSELIVPDDINLDLNIKMFYQNLDIPINERLNLDIIKLCIPFKPKKHTKTKNQIKSMLHGIFQEVKPYKEEEKLAFLMRRIDVYYLYEDTAFHENTFSIDVQKRKSIINYLESIVMIMFKMLPEKKDFIDDTLVRLLHGLKFNSYTTNDDVPCLDGQCEAVIEAYMRLKLGNDCSNAEHMIMEIIANFKIDILKAITTGRGEIEEIEVFLNWKNKLSEELGFQKEINLYGNMSIVQELHDKKYIAREFFNRFTYQTIRAEINKFLRDKESGFKLYNLLGEYVTSIYNEDIRMNDLFEFIQDDTDPNGYIQLENEGTHLLLKWMGYLYKKPSSRISRLHQGRRRLFNRMCAIL
;
A
#
# COMPACT_ATOMS: atom_id res chain seq x y z
N SER A 1 -43.43 5.85 27.46
CA SER A 1 -42.22 5.29 28.09
C SER A 1 -42.59 4.29 29.17
N HIS A 2 -41.70 3.35 29.52
CA HIS A 2 -41.85 2.41 30.64
C HIS A 2 -43.02 1.41 30.59
N ASN A 3 -43.47 1.01 29.40
CA ASN A 3 -44.69 0.22 29.24
C ASN A 3 -44.49 -1.10 28.47
N GLN A 4 -43.24 -1.55 28.25
CA GLN A 4 -42.94 -2.79 27.51
C GLN A 4 -43.57 -2.81 26.11
N ILE A 5 -43.68 -1.63 25.49
CA ILE A 5 -44.21 -1.52 24.13
C ILE A 5 -43.23 -2.20 23.18
N VAL A 6 -43.72 -3.13 22.37
CA VAL A 6 -42.90 -3.85 21.36
C VAL A 6 -43.05 -3.27 19.95
N ASN A 7 -44.20 -2.65 19.66
CA ASN A 7 -44.53 -2.10 18.34
C ASN A 7 -45.12 -0.69 18.47
N ILE A 8 -44.89 0.14 17.47
CA ILE A 8 -45.46 1.47 17.34
C ILE A 8 -46.40 1.44 16.13
N ASP A 9 -47.58 2.03 16.25
CA ASP A 9 -48.45 2.22 15.09
C ASP A 9 -47.86 3.29 14.15
N LYS A 10 -47.82 3.03 12.84
CA LYS A 10 -47.26 3.97 11.85
C LYS A 10 -48.01 5.29 11.82
N ASP A 11 -49.31 5.29 12.13
CA ASP A 11 -50.19 6.45 12.05
C ASP A 11 -49.78 7.55 13.06
N ILE A 12 -48.98 7.22 14.08
CA ILE A 12 -48.43 8.22 15.02
C ILE A 12 -47.57 9.27 14.32
N PHE A 13 -46.93 8.89 13.21
CA PHE A 13 -46.02 9.74 12.45
C PHE A 13 -46.74 10.66 11.47
N ASP A 14 -48.05 10.44 11.25
CA ASP A 14 -48.90 11.28 10.42
C ASP A 14 -49.46 12.50 11.16
N ILE A 15 -49.27 12.58 12.50
CA ILE A 15 -49.74 13.70 13.33
C ILE A 15 -48.91 14.96 13.01
N PRO A 16 -49.46 15.97 12.30
CA PRO A 16 -48.67 17.10 11.79
C PRO A 16 -48.18 18.04 12.90
N THR A 17 -48.82 18.00 14.07
CA THR A 17 -48.50 18.82 15.24
C THR A 17 -47.56 18.12 16.23
N LEU A 18 -47.13 16.89 15.96
CA LEU A 18 -46.26 16.13 16.85
C LEU A 18 -44.90 16.82 16.99
N ARG A 19 -44.57 17.25 18.21
CA ARG A 19 -43.28 17.91 18.53
C ARG A 19 -42.33 17.03 19.32
N ASN A 20 -42.88 16.22 20.23
CA ASN A 20 -42.11 15.34 21.10
C ASN A 20 -42.78 13.97 21.17
N LEU A 21 -42.00 12.90 21.02
CA LEU A 21 -42.45 11.52 21.14
C LEU A 21 -41.54 10.77 22.13
N MET A 22 -42.08 10.46 23.32
CA MET A 22 -41.32 9.82 24.41
C MET A 22 -41.60 8.32 24.52
N LEU A 23 -40.71 7.53 23.93
CA LEU A 23 -40.77 6.09 23.83
C LEU A 23 -39.61 5.38 24.55
N TYR A 24 -38.88 6.08 25.42
CA TYR A 24 -37.75 5.51 26.14
C TYR A 24 -38.18 4.39 27.10
N LYS A 25 -37.28 3.42 27.31
CA LYS A 25 -37.42 2.26 28.18
C LYS A 25 -38.68 1.44 27.88
N ASN A 26 -38.76 0.95 26.64
CA ASN A 26 -39.70 -0.08 26.20
C ASN A 26 -38.90 -1.21 25.51
N ASP A 27 -39.58 -2.11 24.81
CA ASP A 27 -39.01 -3.28 24.15
C ASP A 27 -39.12 -3.16 22.62
N ILE A 28 -38.95 -1.94 22.10
CA ILE A 28 -39.05 -1.65 20.66
C ILE A 28 -37.77 -2.09 19.96
N GLU A 29 -37.88 -3.06 19.07
CA GLU A 29 -36.76 -3.56 18.26
C GLU A 29 -36.69 -2.91 16.87
N LEU A 30 -37.85 -2.66 16.25
CA LEU A 30 -37.96 -2.09 14.90
C LEU A 30 -38.89 -0.88 14.91
N LEU A 31 -38.69 0.01 13.94
CA LEU A 31 -39.48 1.22 13.78
C LEU A 31 -40.39 1.10 12.56
N PRO A 32 -41.62 1.63 12.59
CA PRO A 32 -42.44 1.72 11.39
C PRO A 32 -41.76 2.56 10.31
N ALA A 33 -41.75 2.08 9.06
CA ALA A 33 -41.18 2.79 7.91
C ALA A 33 -41.76 4.20 7.74
N GLY A 34 -43.00 4.41 8.19
CA GLY A 34 -43.68 5.71 8.22
C GLY A 34 -42.93 6.81 8.99
N ILE A 35 -42.00 6.46 9.89
CA ILE A 35 -41.14 7.44 10.57
C ILE A 35 -40.36 8.32 9.59
N ASN A 36 -39.97 7.79 8.43
CA ASN A 36 -39.26 8.53 7.39
C ASN A 36 -40.12 9.60 6.70
N ASN A 37 -41.44 9.49 6.83
CA ASN A 37 -42.44 10.36 6.21
C ASN A 37 -43.03 11.41 7.16
N ILE A 38 -42.49 11.57 8.37
CA ILE A 38 -42.95 12.60 9.32
C ILE A 38 -42.91 13.99 8.66
N SER A 39 -44.06 14.65 8.67
CA SER A 39 -44.23 16.02 8.14
C SER A 39 -43.45 17.05 8.96
N ASN A 40 -43.41 16.91 10.29
CA ASN A 40 -42.61 17.78 11.17
C ASN A 40 -41.19 17.24 11.37
N ARG A 41 -40.25 17.68 10.52
CA ARG A 41 -38.83 17.26 10.61
C ARG A 41 -38.12 17.67 11.90
N ASN A 42 -38.69 18.56 12.72
CA ASN A 42 -38.11 19.01 14.00
C ASN A 42 -38.66 18.23 15.21
N VAL A 43 -39.33 17.10 14.99
CA VAL A 43 -39.81 16.25 16.08
C VAL A 43 -38.63 15.71 16.89
N SER A 44 -38.71 15.81 18.22
CA SER A 44 -37.78 15.15 19.14
C SER A 44 -38.33 13.78 19.53
N ILE A 45 -37.58 12.71 19.25
CA ILE A 45 -38.00 11.33 19.56
C ILE A 45 -37.00 10.74 20.55
N ASP A 46 -37.50 10.30 21.70
CA ASP A 46 -36.67 9.61 22.69
C ASP A 46 -36.97 8.11 22.68
N LEU A 47 -36.04 7.33 22.13
CA LEU A 47 -36.01 5.86 22.09
C LEU A 47 -34.92 5.30 23.01
N PHE A 48 -34.37 6.09 23.93
CA PHE A 48 -33.31 5.64 24.85
C PHE A 48 -33.75 4.39 25.63
N GLN A 49 -32.84 3.44 25.86
CA GLN A 49 -33.16 2.15 26.52
C GLN A 49 -34.23 1.30 25.82
N ASN A 50 -34.26 1.28 24.49
CA ASN A 50 -34.96 0.25 23.71
C ASN A 50 -33.93 -0.67 23.00
N PRO A 51 -34.26 -1.95 22.78
CA PRO A 51 -33.42 -2.93 22.09
C PRO A 51 -33.45 -2.77 20.55
N LEU A 52 -33.22 -1.55 20.04
CA LEU A 52 -33.34 -1.25 18.61
C LEU A 52 -32.34 -2.07 17.77
N LEU A 53 -32.84 -2.76 16.75
CA LEU A 53 -32.04 -3.47 15.77
C LEU A 53 -31.43 -2.48 14.76
N ARG A 54 -30.20 -2.79 14.34
CA ARG A 54 -29.44 -2.05 13.32
C ARG A 54 -29.46 -2.73 11.95
N GLN A 55 -29.44 -4.05 11.95
CA GLN A 55 -29.50 -4.86 10.73
C GLN A 55 -30.75 -5.74 10.75
N ILE A 56 -31.43 -5.82 9.60
CA ILE A 56 -32.51 -6.77 9.42
C ILE A 56 -31.86 -8.13 9.23
N ASN A 57 -32.11 -9.07 10.14
CA ASN A 57 -31.83 -10.46 9.84
C ASN A 57 -32.69 -10.83 8.62
N THR A 58 -32.06 -11.36 7.56
CA THR A 58 -32.66 -11.53 6.21
C THR A 58 -34.00 -12.30 6.18
N ASP A 59 -34.38 -12.94 7.29
CA ASP A 59 -35.64 -13.65 7.48
C ASP A 59 -36.85 -12.76 7.86
N ILE A 60 -36.66 -11.48 8.22
CA ILE A 60 -37.78 -10.58 8.59
C ILE A 60 -38.28 -9.84 7.34
N GLN A 61 -39.20 -10.46 6.59
CA GLN A 61 -39.85 -9.87 5.40
C GLN A 61 -41.03 -8.93 5.74
N ASN A 62 -40.88 -7.99 6.66
CA ASN A 62 -41.90 -6.95 6.84
C ASN A 62 -41.42 -5.60 6.30
N PRO A 63 -41.83 -5.18 5.08
CA PRO A 63 -41.41 -3.91 4.50
C PRO A 63 -41.97 -2.68 5.24
N GLU A 64 -42.95 -2.86 6.13
CA GLU A 64 -43.49 -1.78 6.96
C GLU A 64 -42.63 -1.46 8.19
N LEU A 65 -41.63 -2.29 8.49
CA LEU A 65 -40.71 -2.09 9.62
C LEU A 65 -39.28 -1.89 9.10
N ILE A 66 -38.56 -1.00 9.77
CA ILE A 66 -37.19 -0.62 9.45
C ILE A 66 -36.33 -0.62 10.71
N THR A 67 -35.02 -0.81 10.54
CA THR A 67 -34.03 -0.66 11.60
C THR A 67 -33.73 0.80 11.88
N ILE A 68 -33.08 1.09 13.00
CA ILE A 68 -32.65 2.46 13.33
C ILE A 68 -31.70 3.04 12.28
N ASP A 69 -30.89 2.21 11.63
CA ASP A 69 -29.92 2.62 10.60
C ASP A 69 -30.58 2.91 9.24
N GLN A 70 -31.82 2.46 9.03
CA GLN A 70 -32.62 2.77 7.84
C GLN A 70 -33.47 4.04 8.01
N VAL A 71 -33.44 4.69 9.18
CA VAL A 71 -34.09 5.98 9.39
C VAL A 71 -33.34 7.08 8.64
N HIS A 72 -34.08 7.99 8.01
CA HIS A 72 -33.53 9.11 7.24
C HIS A 72 -32.53 9.92 8.09
N PRO A 73 -31.31 10.21 7.60
CA PRO A 73 -30.25 10.84 8.40
C PRO A 73 -30.65 12.16 9.07
N ASP A 74 -31.46 12.98 8.40
CA ASP A 74 -31.95 14.25 8.95
C ASP A 74 -32.86 14.05 10.16
N LEU A 75 -33.65 12.98 10.19
CA LEU A 75 -34.48 12.64 11.35
C LEU A 75 -33.65 12.00 12.45
N LEU A 76 -32.67 11.16 12.10
CA LEU A 76 -31.83 10.44 13.06
C LEU A 76 -31.11 11.39 14.03
N ARG A 77 -30.82 12.63 13.62
CA ARG A 77 -30.26 13.70 14.48
C ARG A 77 -31.18 14.11 15.62
N ASN A 78 -32.49 13.94 15.44
CA ASN A 78 -33.52 14.30 16.42
C ASN A 78 -33.99 13.09 17.23
N ILE A 79 -33.40 11.91 16.99
CA ILE A 79 -33.70 10.68 17.72
C ILE A 79 -32.61 10.45 18.77
N ARG A 80 -33.00 10.45 20.04
CA ARG A 80 -32.16 10.00 21.15
C ARG A 80 -32.33 8.50 21.33
N TYR A 81 -31.26 7.73 21.19
CA TYR A 81 -31.26 6.29 21.43
C TYR A 81 -29.93 5.84 22.03
N ASN A 82 -29.84 4.59 22.50
CA ASN A 82 -28.61 4.02 23.06
C ASN A 82 -27.56 3.84 21.95
N ARG A 83 -26.75 4.86 21.66
CA ARG A 83 -25.59 4.69 20.77
C ARG A 83 -24.52 3.80 21.40
N ASP A 84 -24.37 3.89 22.72
CA ASP A 84 -23.21 3.33 23.43
C ASP A 84 -23.40 1.88 23.90
N VAL A 85 -24.65 1.42 24.08
CA VAL A 85 -24.95 0.05 24.55
C VAL A 85 -24.93 -0.97 23.41
N ILE A 86 -25.04 -0.53 22.16
CA ILE A 86 -25.17 -1.42 20.98
C ILE A 86 -23.80 -1.78 20.38
N LEU A 87 -22.74 -1.01 20.64
CA LEU A 87 -21.37 -1.38 20.24
C LEU A 87 -20.87 -2.66 20.93
N SER A 88 -21.42 -3.01 22.10
CA SER A 88 -21.09 -4.27 22.80
C SER A 88 -21.89 -5.49 22.32
N GLU A 89 -22.95 -5.31 21.54
CA GLU A 89 -23.83 -6.38 21.05
C GLU A 89 -23.92 -6.49 19.53
N LEU A 90 -23.15 -5.70 18.77
CA LEU A 90 -22.71 -6.17 17.46
C LEU A 90 -21.99 -7.49 17.74
N ILE A 91 -22.66 -8.61 17.44
CA ILE A 91 -22.00 -9.90 17.24
C ILE A 91 -21.12 -9.64 16.02
N VAL A 92 -19.94 -9.08 16.28
CA VAL A 92 -18.92 -8.92 15.27
C VAL A 92 -18.64 -10.36 14.86
N PRO A 93 -18.93 -10.74 13.60
CA PRO A 93 -18.63 -12.09 13.17
C PRO A 93 -17.14 -12.28 13.42
N ASP A 94 -16.79 -13.24 14.27
CA ASP A 94 -15.39 -13.63 14.41
C ASP A 94 -14.87 -13.90 13.01
N ASP A 95 -13.67 -13.40 12.71
CA ASP A 95 -13.05 -13.65 11.43
C ASP A 95 -13.06 -15.17 11.13
N ILE A 96 -13.62 -15.52 9.97
CA ILE A 96 -13.82 -16.90 9.58
C ILE A 96 -12.58 -17.36 8.79
N ASN A 97 -12.15 -18.60 9.04
CA ASN A 97 -11.02 -19.24 8.36
C ASN A 97 -9.68 -18.51 8.55
N LEU A 98 -9.44 -17.83 9.69
CA LEU A 98 -8.14 -17.15 9.92
C LEU A 98 -6.94 -18.11 9.86
N ASP A 99 -7.17 -19.37 10.23
CA ASP A 99 -6.20 -20.48 10.19
C ASP A 99 -5.95 -21.02 8.77
N LEU A 100 -6.65 -20.51 7.75
CA LEU A 100 -6.44 -20.89 6.35
C LEU A 100 -4.97 -20.73 5.97
N ASN A 101 -4.37 -21.83 5.54
CA ASN A 101 -3.03 -21.84 4.96
C ASN A 101 -3.09 -21.35 3.52
N ILE A 102 -2.66 -20.10 3.28
CA ILE A 102 -2.74 -19.46 1.95
C ILE A 102 -1.92 -20.21 0.90
N LYS A 103 -0.78 -20.80 1.29
CA LYS A 103 0.08 -21.56 0.39
C LYS A 103 -0.60 -22.84 -0.09
N MET A 104 -1.24 -23.59 0.80
CA MET A 104 -2.01 -24.79 0.43
C MET A 104 -3.25 -24.43 -0.38
N PHE A 105 -3.96 -23.37 0.00
CA PHE A 105 -5.10 -22.85 -0.75
C PHE A 105 -4.71 -22.56 -2.20
N TYR A 106 -3.63 -21.80 -2.41
CA TYR A 106 -3.12 -21.48 -3.74
C TYR A 106 -2.69 -22.73 -4.54
N GLN A 107 -2.07 -23.70 -3.87
CA GLN A 107 -1.65 -24.95 -4.52
C GLN A 107 -2.82 -25.79 -5.04
N ASN A 108 -4.00 -25.66 -4.43
CA ASN A 108 -5.22 -26.37 -4.81
C ASN A 108 -6.03 -25.65 -5.90
N LEU A 109 -5.65 -24.43 -6.30
CA LEU A 109 -6.26 -23.75 -7.43
C LEU A 109 -5.87 -24.45 -8.74
N ASP A 110 -6.80 -24.47 -9.70
CA ASP A 110 -6.62 -25.05 -11.04
C ASP A 110 -5.81 -24.11 -11.94
N ILE A 111 -4.60 -23.78 -11.51
CA ILE A 111 -3.65 -22.92 -12.23
C ILE A 111 -2.64 -23.80 -12.96
N PRO A 112 -2.47 -23.65 -14.28
CA PRO A 112 -1.46 -24.36 -15.06
C PRO A 112 -0.06 -24.27 -14.43
N ILE A 113 0.68 -25.38 -14.44
CA ILE A 113 1.97 -25.47 -13.73
C ILE A 113 3.01 -24.45 -14.22
N ASN A 114 2.94 -24.07 -15.50
CA ASN A 114 3.79 -23.08 -16.14
C ASN A 114 3.41 -21.64 -15.79
N GLU A 115 2.19 -21.38 -15.34
CA GLU A 115 1.73 -20.05 -14.91
C GLU A 115 1.73 -19.88 -13.39
N ARG A 116 1.93 -20.99 -12.67
CA ARG A 116 1.92 -21.01 -11.21
C ARG A 116 3.07 -20.17 -10.65
N LEU A 117 2.73 -19.21 -9.81
CA LEU A 117 3.67 -18.33 -9.15
C LEU A 117 4.38 -19.04 -8.00
N ASN A 118 5.63 -18.67 -7.77
CA ASN A 118 6.43 -19.09 -6.64
C ASN A 118 6.17 -18.16 -5.45
N LEU A 119 5.17 -18.52 -4.64
CA LEU A 119 4.74 -17.70 -3.50
C LEU A 119 5.86 -17.37 -2.51
N ASP A 120 6.87 -18.23 -2.38
CA ASP A 120 8.01 -17.98 -1.49
C ASP A 120 8.84 -16.77 -1.97
N ILE A 121 8.90 -16.52 -3.29
CA ILE A 121 9.57 -15.35 -3.87
C ILE A 121 8.62 -14.14 -3.92
N ILE A 122 7.34 -14.34 -4.24
CA ILE A 122 6.33 -13.26 -4.21
C ILE A 122 6.21 -12.64 -2.81
N LYS A 123 6.33 -13.45 -1.75
CA LYS A 123 6.36 -12.98 -0.36
C LYS A 123 7.56 -12.05 -0.07
N LEU A 124 8.65 -12.16 -0.82
CA LEU A 124 9.82 -11.28 -0.67
C LEU A 124 9.63 -9.95 -1.40
N CYS A 125 8.65 -9.83 -2.29
CA CYS A 125 8.34 -8.59 -3.00
C CYS A 125 7.62 -7.61 -2.07
N ILE A 126 8.39 -6.90 -1.24
CA ILE A 126 7.88 -5.87 -0.32
C ILE A 126 8.39 -4.52 -0.85
N PRO A 127 7.58 -3.43 -0.82
CA PRO A 127 8.09 -2.12 -1.20
C PRO A 127 9.30 -1.78 -0.33
N PHE A 128 10.39 -1.31 -0.94
CA PHE A 128 11.60 -0.92 -0.22
C PHE A 128 11.42 0.45 0.43
N LYS A 129 10.55 0.51 1.44
CA LYS A 129 10.38 1.72 2.23
C LYS A 129 11.29 1.71 3.45
N PRO A 130 12.04 2.79 3.69
CA PRO A 130 12.78 2.97 4.92
C PRO A 130 11.83 3.00 6.11
N LYS A 131 12.37 2.76 7.31
CA LYS A 131 11.63 2.98 8.55
C LYS A 131 11.29 4.47 8.67
N LYS A 132 10.25 4.78 9.46
CA LYS A 132 9.99 6.17 9.86
C LYS A 132 11.25 6.75 10.50
N HIS A 133 11.61 7.97 10.10
CA HIS A 133 12.76 8.67 10.64
C HIS A 133 12.59 8.85 12.16
N THR A 134 13.71 8.82 12.88
CA THR A 134 13.79 8.90 14.34
C THR A 134 14.81 9.93 14.81
N LYS A 135 15.65 10.42 13.90
CA LYS A 135 16.70 11.38 14.17
C LYS A 135 16.18 12.79 13.98
N THR A 136 16.65 13.68 14.83
CA THR A 136 16.39 15.11 14.69
C THR A 136 17.16 15.68 13.50
N LYS A 137 16.67 16.78 12.94
CA LYS A 137 17.36 17.59 11.93
C LYS A 137 18.86 17.75 12.23
N ASN A 138 19.20 18.15 13.45
CA ASN A 138 20.59 18.40 13.87
C ASN A 138 21.44 17.14 13.92
N GLN A 139 20.87 16.00 14.31
CA GLN A 139 21.58 14.72 14.29
C GLN A 139 21.92 14.31 12.85
N ILE A 140 20.96 14.43 11.92
CA ILE A 140 21.20 14.15 10.50
C ILE A 140 22.28 15.07 9.93
N LYS A 141 22.21 16.38 10.20
CA LYS A 141 23.24 17.34 9.77
C LYS A 141 24.62 16.97 10.33
N SER A 142 24.72 16.63 11.61
CA SER A 142 26.00 16.24 12.24
C SER A 142 26.58 14.96 11.62
N MET A 143 25.75 13.95 11.36
CA MET A 143 26.19 12.73 10.67
C MET A 143 26.66 13.03 9.24
N LEU A 144 25.95 13.89 8.52
CA LEU A 144 26.33 14.29 7.17
C LEU A 144 27.66 15.05 7.14
N HIS A 145 27.91 15.94 8.13
CA HIS A 145 29.22 16.56 8.32
C HIS A 145 30.33 15.51 8.49
N GLY A 146 30.12 14.51 9.36
CA GLY A 146 31.10 13.44 9.56
C GLY A 146 31.37 12.64 8.29
N ILE A 147 30.33 12.33 7.50
CA ILE A 147 30.48 11.65 6.21
C ILE A 147 31.34 12.50 5.26
N PHE A 148 31.07 13.81 5.14
CA PHE A 148 31.83 14.69 4.23
C PHE A 148 33.29 14.85 4.65
N GLN A 149 33.56 14.96 5.96
CA GLN A 149 34.93 15.04 6.48
C GLN A 149 35.77 13.81 6.15
N GLU A 150 35.15 12.63 6.16
CA GLU A 150 35.81 11.37 5.83
C GLU A 150 35.90 11.16 4.32
N VAL A 151 34.82 11.39 3.57
CA VAL A 151 34.76 11.15 2.12
C VAL A 151 35.62 12.18 1.35
N LYS A 152 35.57 13.45 1.75
CA LYS A 152 36.21 14.60 1.09
C LYS A 152 35.89 14.72 -0.41
N PRO A 153 34.59 14.76 -0.78
CA PRO A 153 34.19 14.89 -2.18
C PRO A 153 34.71 16.21 -2.78
N TYR A 154 34.94 16.25 -4.10
CA TYR A 154 35.26 17.51 -4.80
C TYR A 154 34.16 18.57 -4.55
N LYS A 155 34.55 19.80 -4.21
CA LYS A 155 33.65 20.89 -3.76
C LYS A 155 32.83 20.51 -2.52
N GLU A 156 33.54 20.01 -1.50
CA GLU A 156 32.97 19.51 -0.24
C GLU A 156 32.04 20.54 0.41
N GLU A 157 32.51 21.76 0.60
CA GLU A 157 31.79 22.82 1.30
C GLU A 157 30.49 23.20 0.56
N GLU A 158 30.54 23.35 -0.76
CA GLU A 158 29.38 23.75 -1.57
C GLU A 158 28.32 22.66 -1.62
N LYS A 159 28.75 21.40 -1.81
CA LYS A 159 27.87 20.23 -1.82
C LYS A 159 27.21 20.02 -0.46
N LEU A 160 27.98 20.17 0.61
CA LEU A 160 27.48 20.05 1.98
C LEU A 160 26.47 21.16 2.27
N ALA A 161 26.82 22.42 1.97
CA ALA A 161 25.94 23.56 2.16
C ALA A 161 24.62 23.40 1.39
N PHE A 162 24.66 22.86 0.17
CA PHE A 162 23.46 22.53 -0.59
C PHE A 162 22.57 21.52 0.13
N LEU A 163 23.12 20.36 0.56
CA LEU A 163 22.33 19.35 1.28
C LEU A 163 21.78 19.87 2.61
N MET A 164 22.52 20.74 3.31
CA MET A 164 22.05 21.38 4.54
C MET A 164 20.80 22.24 4.29
N ARG A 165 20.79 23.04 3.22
CA ARG A 165 19.61 23.82 2.82
C ARG A 165 18.43 22.91 2.44
N ARG A 166 18.68 21.81 1.73
CA ARG A 166 17.64 20.82 1.41
C ARG A 166 17.04 20.19 2.67
N ILE A 167 17.87 19.82 3.63
CA ILE A 167 17.42 19.32 4.93
C ILE A 167 16.54 20.34 5.63
N ASP A 168 16.92 21.62 5.65
CA ASP A 168 16.10 22.68 6.25
C ASP A 168 14.73 22.81 5.57
N VAL A 169 14.68 22.69 4.24
CA VAL A 169 13.43 22.70 3.47
C VAL A 169 12.55 21.48 3.78
N TYR A 170 13.13 20.29 3.95
CA TYR A 170 12.35 19.09 4.25
C TYR A 170 11.78 19.13 5.67
N TYR A 171 12.57 19.56 6.65
CA TYR A 171 12.23 19.59 8.06
C TYR A 171 11.42 20.83 8.49
N LEU A 172 11.08 21.75 7.58
CA LEU A 172 10.40 23.03 7.90
C LEU A 172 9.16 22.87 8.80
N TYR A 173 8.41 21.77 8.65
CA TYR A 173 7.14 21.54 9.36
C TYR A 173 7.25 20.70 10.64
N GLU A 174 8.42 20.14 10.98
CA GLU A 174 8.59 19.43 12.26
C GLU A 174 8.55 20.39 13.46
N ASP A 175 9.01 21.63 13.25
CA ASP A 175 9.12 22.63 14.31
C ASP A 175 7.77 23.33 14.60
N THR A 176 6.74 23.10 13.76
CA THR A 176 5.41 23.71 13.91
C THR A 176 4.40 22.67 14.36
N ALA A 177 3.84 22.83 15.57
CA ALA A 177 2.80 21.98 16.15
C ALA A 177 1.44 22.13 15.42
N PHE A 178 1.40 21.89 14.11
CA PHE A 178 0.16 21.92 13.34
C PHE A 178 -0.70 20.71 13.68
N HIS A 179 -1.96 20.98 13.98
CA HIS A 179 -2.98 20.00 14.26
C HIS A 179 -3.09 18.96 13.14
N GLU A 180 -3.08 17.68 13.53
CA GLU A 180 -2.87 16.48 12.71
C GLU A 180 -3.96 16.21 11.64
N ASN A 181 -4.98 17.06 11.51
CA ASN A 181 -6.22 16.64 10.85
C ASN A 181 -6.30 16.87 9.34
N THR A 182 -5.32 17.53 8.72
CA THR A 182 -5.21 17.60 7.25
C THR A 182 -3.76 17.77 6.82
N PHE A 183 -2.99 16.68 6.79
CA PHE A 183 -1.68 16.69 6.14
C PHE A 183 -1.86 16.86 4.64
N SER A 184 -1.43 18.01 4.09
CA SER A 184 -1.37 18.20 2.64
C SER A 184 -0.49 17.12 2.00
N ILE A 185 -0.75 16.80 0.73
CA ILE A 185 0.04 15.85 -0.07
C ILE A 185 1.54 16.17 0.00
N ASP A 186 1.88 17.47 -0.01
CA ASP A 186 3.26 17.94 0.11
C ASP A 186 3.92 17.57 1.44
N VAL A 187 3.19 17.61 2.55
CA VAL A 187 3.73 17.20 3.87
C VAL A 187 4.00 15.69 3.88
N GLN A 188 3.13 14.88 3.27
CA GLN A 188 3.36 13.44 3.16
C GLN A 188 4.59 13.13 2.30
N LYS A 189 4.74 13.80 1.15
CA LYS A 189 5.91 13.67 0.28
C LYS A 189 7.20 14.06 1.01
N ARG A 190 7.21 15.17 1.75
CA ARG A 190 8.36 15.59 2.58
C ARG A 190 8.69 14.57 3.67
N LYS A 191 7.69 14.06 4.40
CA LYS A 191 7.90 12.99 5.39
C LYS A 191 8.52 11.74 4.76
N SER A 192 8.10 11.37 3.55
CA SER A 192 8.71 10.28 2.80
C SER A 192 10.19 10.57 2.49
N ILE A 193 10.49 11.75 1.92
CA ILE A 193 11.86 12.18 1.62
C ILE A 193 12.74 12.13 2.87
N ILE A 194 12.25 12.60 4.03
CA ILE A 194 12.99 12.56 5.29
C ILE A 194 13.32 11.12 5.71
N ASN A 195 12.35 10.20 5.63
CA ASN A 195 12.57 8.78 5.97
C ASN A 195 13.69 8.15 5.11
N TYR A 196 13.70 8.46 3.81
CA TYR A 196 14.76 8.03 2.89
C TYR A 196 16.08 8.70 3.21
N LEU A 197 16.10 10.02 3.40
CA LEU A 197 17.31 10.78 3.67
C LEU A 197 17.99 10.33 4.97
N GLU A 198 17.24 10.14 6.07
CA GLU A 198 17.78 9.59 7.32
C GLU A 198 18.40 8.21 7.06
N SER A 199 17.71 7.34 6.33
CA SER A 199 18.20 5.99 6.07
C SER A 199 19.46 5.99 5.21
N ILE A 200 19.54 6.85 4.19
CA ILE A 200 20.73 7.07 3.35
C ILE A 200 21.92 7.47 4.22
N VAL A 201 21.74 8.53 5.03
CA VAL A 201 22.81 9.06 5.90
C VAL A 201 23.26 7.99 6.91
N MET A 202 22.32 7.26 7.52
CA MET A 202 22.63 6.18 8.45
C MET A 202 23.39 5.02 7.78
N ILE A 203 23.03 4.63 6.56
CA ILE A 203 23.71 3.56 5.82
C ILE A 203 25.11 4.01 5.41
N MET A 204 25.25 5.21 4.81
CA MET A 204 26.54 5.80 4.44
C MET A 204 27.47 5.87 5.65
N PHE A 205 26.99 6.38 6.79
CA PHE A 205 27.79 6.49 8.01
C PHE A 205 28.32 5.14 8.50
N LYS A 206 27.50 4.08 8.42
CA LYS A 206 27.92 2.71 8.79
C LYS A 206 28.91 2.10 7.79
N MET A 207 28.75 2.37 6.50
CA MET A 207 29.59 1.83 5.43
C MET A 207 30.91 2.60 5.25
N LEU A 208 31.01 3.79 5.84
CA LEU A 208 32.13 4.73 5.72
C LEU A 208 33.52 4.10 5.90
N PRO A 209 33.75 3.21 6.89
CA PRO A 209 35.09 2.63 7.10
C PRO A 209 35.56 1.72 5.95
N GLU A 210 34.64 1.14 5.18
CA GLU A 210 34.95 0.08 4.21
C GLU A 210 34.73 0.51 2.76
N LYS A 211 33.83 1.47 2.52
CA LYS A 211 33.26 1.73 1.17
C LYS A 211 33.21 3.22 0.84
N LYS A 212 34.25 3.96 1.19
CA LYS A 212 34.36 5.41 0.97
C LYS A 212 34.10 5.82 -0.48
N ASP A 213 34.75 5.18 -1.45
CA ASP A 213 34.60 5.53 -2.88
C ASP A 213 33.17 5.29 -3.40
N PHE A 214 32.53 4.23 -2.93
CA PHE A 214 31.13 3.92 -3.27
C PHE A 214 30.16 4.95 -2.67
N ILE A 215 30.43 5.43 -1.46
CA ILE A 215 29.66 6.50 -0.83
C ILE A 215 29.84 7.81 -1.60
N ASP A 216 31.05 8.15 -2.03
CA ASP A 216 31.32 9.35 -2.83
C ASP A 216 30.53 9.33 -4.14
N ASP A 217 30.62 8.25 -4.91
CA ASP A 217 29.86 8.10 -6.16
C ASP A 217 28.34 8.19 -5.91
N THR A 218 27.85 7.59 -4.82
CA THR A 218 26.44 7.69 -4.44
C THR A 218 26.03 9.13 -4.11
N LEU A 219 26.86 9.88 -3.38
CA LEU A 219 26.63 11.29 -3.09
C LEU A 219 26.62 12.13 -4.37
N VAL A 220 27.56 11.89 -5.29
CA VAL A 220 27.61 12.57 -6.59
C VAL A 220 26.32 12.35 -7.39
N ARG A 221 25.83 11.12 -7.45
CA ARG A 221 24.57 10.79 -8.14
C ARG A 221 23.35 11.42 -7.47
N LEU A 222 23.28 11.36 -6.14
CA LEU A 222 22.21 12.02 -5.38
C LEU A 222 22.18 13.52 -5.67
N LEU A 223 23.34 14.19 -5.61
CA LEU A 223 23.48 15.61 -5.89
C LEU A 223 23.09 15.94 -7.33
N HIS A 224 23.48 15.10 -8.30
CA HIS A 224 23.08 15.24 -9.70
C HIS A 224 21.55 15.12 -9.86
N GLY A 225 20.92 14.11 -9.25
CA GLY A 225 19.46 13.94 -9.27
C GLY A 225 18.71 15.11 -8.61
N LEU A 226 19.34 15.75 -7.62
CA LEU A 226 18.84 16.98 -7.00
C LEU A 226 19.22 18.26 -7.77
N LYS A 227 19.81 18.15 -8.97
CA LYS A 227 20.28 19.27 -9.80
C LYS A 227 21.24 20.24 -9.09
N PHE A 228 22.15 19.72 -8.28
CA PHE A 228 23.18 20.54 -7.63
C PHE A 228 24.02 21.30 -8.66
N ASN A 229 24.10 22.62 -8.51
CA ASN A 229 24.93 23.50 -9.31
C ASN A 229 25.87 24.31 -8.41
N SER A 230 27.18 24.06 -8.53
CA SER A 230 28.19 24.75 -7.73
C SER A 230 28.38 26.23 -8.06
N TYR A 231 27.80 26.73 -9.15
CA TYR A 231 27.95 28.11 -9.60
C TYR A 231 26.81 29.03 -9.14
N THR A 232 25.78 28.49 -8.48
CA THR A 232 24.61 29.25 -8.05
C THR A 232 24.28 28.97 -6.59
N THR A 233 23.80 29.98 -5.88
CA THR A 233 23.22 29.82 -4.54
C THR A 233 21.74 29.49 -4.58
N ASN A 234 21.09 29.70 -5.73
CA ASN A 234 19.71 29.30 -5.98
C ASN A 234 19.66 27.81 -6.29
N ASP A 235 18.87 27.10 -5.50
CA ASP A 235 18.62 25.67 -5.66
C ASP A 235 17.51 25.47 -6.71
N ASP A 236 17.87 25.33 -7.99
CA ASP A 236 16.93 24.93 -9.05
C ASP A 236 16.63 23.43 -8.98
N VAL A 237 16.01 23.02 -7.88
CA VAL A 237 15.70 21.62 -7.60
C VAL A 237 14.46 21.17 -8.39
N PRO A 238 14.36 19.87 -8.74
CA PRO A 238 13.13 19.30 -9.27
C PRO A 238 11.93 19.54 -8.35
N CYS A 239 10.71 19.25 -8.82
CA CYS A 239 9.55 19.16 -7.93
C CYS A 239 9.77 18.11 -6.81
N LEU A 240 8.89 18.08 -5.80
CA LEU A 240 9.02 17.10 -4.70
C LEU A 240 9.05 15.65 -5.18
N ASP A 241 8.41 15.34 -6.31
CA ASP A 241 8.42 14.00 -6.90
C ASP A 241 9.81 13.65 -7.45
N GLY A 242 10.41 14.51 -8.28
CA GLY A 242 11.78 14.27 -8.79
C GLY A 242 12.83 14.25 -7.68
N GLN A 243 12.63 15.01 -6.58
CA GLN A 243 13.50 14.91 -5.40
C GLN A 243 13.31 13.59 -4.64
N CYS A 244 12.07 13.11 -4.52
CA CYS A 244 11.74 11.82 -3.92
C CYS A 244 12.41 10.69 -4.71
N GLU A 245 12.34 10.73 -6.04
CA GLU A 245 13.02 9.77 -6.91
C GLU A 245 14.53 9.78 -6.72
N ALA A 246 15.16 10.96 -6.66
CA ALA A 246 16.60 11.07 -6.42
C ALA A 246 17.03 10.45 -5.08
N VAL A 247 16.27 10.66 -3.99
CA VAL A 247 16.59 10.03 -2.70
C VAL A 247 16.26 8.53 -2.69
N ILE A 248 15.19 8.09 -3.35
CA ILE A 248 14.88 6.65 -3.50
C ILE A 248 16.03 5.97 -4.25
N GLU A 249 16.50 6.53 -5.37
CA GLU A 249 17.59 5.96 -6.15
C GLU A 249 18.88 5.84 -5.32
N ALA A 250 19.24 6.89 -4.57
CA ALA A 250 20.40 6.85 -3.69
C ALA A 250 20.23 5.84 -2.54
N TYR A 251 19.03 5.74 -1.95
CA TYR A 251 18.74 4.73 -0.92
C TYR A 251 18.87 3.33 -1.47
N MET A 252 18.28 3.07 -2.64
CA MET A 252 18.36 1.78 -3.30
C MET A 252 19.82 1.44 -3.57
N ARG A 253 20.59 2.36 -4.15
CA ARG A 253 22.05 2.25 -4.36
C ARG A 253 22.76 1.75 -3.12
N LEU A 254 22.56 2.40 -1.99
CA LEU A 254 23.19 2.00 -0.73
C LEU A 254 22.71 0.65 -0.21
N LYS A 255 21.42 0.35 -0.37
CA LYS A 255 20.79 -0.86 0.16
C LYS A 255 21.22 -2.12 -0.60
N LEU A 256 21.29 -2.08 -1.92
CA LEU A 256 21.61 -3.26 -2.74
C LEU A 256 23.03 -3.25 -3.31
N GLY A 257 23.77 -2.14 -3.20
CA GLY A 257 25.16 -2.00 -3.63
C GLY A 257 25.33 -1.37 -5.02
N ASN A 258 26.47 -1.60 -5.67
CA ASN A 258 26.74 -1.03 -7.00
C ASN A 258 25.77 -1.52 -8.09
N ASP A 259 25.15 -2.68 -7.86
CA ASP A 259 24.22 -3.35 -8.78
C ASP A 259 22.78 -2.82 -8.68
N CYS A 260 22.57 -1.60 -8.20
CA CYS A 260 21.22 -1.05 -8.02
C CYS A 260 20.49 -0.64 -9.31
N SER A 261 21.09 -0.93 -10.46
CA SER A 261 20.40 -1.13 -11.74
C SER A 261 19.81 -2.56 -11.86
N ASN A 262 19.49 -3.23 -10.76
CA ASN A 262 18.98 -4.60 -10.83
C ASN A 262 17.51 -4.58 -11.30
N ALA A 263 17.29 -5.04 -12.54
CA ALA A 263 15.95 -5.23 -13.09
C ALA A 263 15.05 -6.07 -12.17
N GLU A 264 15.61 -7.02 -11.41
CA GLU A 264 14.86 -7.80 -10.41
C GLU A 264 14.19 -6.89 -9.39
N HIS A 265 14.85 -5.83 -8.94
CA HIS A 265 14.27 -4.88 -7.98
C HIS A 265 13.07 -4.14 -8.57
N MET A 266 13.18 -3.64 -9.80
CA MET A 266 12.07 -2.98 -10.47
C MET A 266 10.88 -3.93 -10.63
N ILE A 267 11.13 -5.19 -11.00
CA ILE A 267 10.08 -6.20 -11.06
C ILE A 267 9.50 -6.50 -9.67
N MET A 268 10.33 -6.58 -8.61
CA MET A 268 9.86 -6.74 -7.23
C MET A 268 8.93 -5.59 -6.83
N GLU A 269 9.29 -4.35 -7.16
CA GLU A 269 8.51 -3.16 -6.83
C GLU A 269 7.18 -3.12 -7.58
N ILE A 270 7.19 -3.41 -8.89
CA ILE A 270 5.96 -3.53 -9.70
C ILE A 270 5.03 -4.57 -9.08
N ILE A 271 5.56 -5.76 -8.76
CA ILE A 271 4.80 -6.83 -8.11
C ILE A 271 4.28 -6.37 -6.74
N ALA A 272 5.12 -5.74 -5.93
CA ALA A 272 4.75 -5.30 -4.58
C ALA A 272 3.62 -4.27 -4.58
N ASN A 273 3.70 -3.28 -5.48
CA ASN A 273 2.66 -2.28 -5.66
C ASN A 273 1.37 -2.91 -6.20
N PHE A 274 1.48 -3.82 -7.17
CA PHE A 274 0.30 -4.51 -7.71
C PHE A 274 -0.44 -5.34 -6.65
N LYS A 275 0.27 -6.04 -5.76
CA LYS A 275 -0.36 -6.74 -4.62
C LYS A 275 -1.15 -5.78 -3.74
N ILE A 276 -0.60 -4.59 -3.48
CA ILE A 276 -1.27 -3.56 -2.67
C ILE A 276 -2.55 -3.08 -3.36
N ASP A 277 -2.48 -2.81 -4.66
CA ASP A 277 -3.62 -2.31 -5.42
C ASP A 277 -4.74 -3.34 -5.52
N ILE A 278 -4.41 -4.62 -5.72
CA ILE A 278 -5.40 -5.71 -5.66
C ILE A 278 -6.07 -5.75 -4.29
N LEU A 279 -5.28 -5.72 -3.20
CA LEU A 279 -5.85 -5.82 -1.86
C LEU A 279 -6.77 -4.64 -1.57
N LYS A 280 -6.36 -3.41 -1.91
CA LYS A 280 -7.23 -2.22 -1.83
C LYS A 280 -8.52 -2.43 -2.61
N ALA A 281 -8.43 -2.86 -3.86
CA ALA A 281 -9.60 -3.08 -4.71
C ALA A 281 -10.55 -4.20 -4.21
N ILE A 282 -10.10 -5.04 -3.28
CA ILE A 282 -10.95 -6.03 -2.60
C ILE A 282 -11.61 -5.40 -1.37
N THR A 283 -10.87 -4.62 -0.59
CA THR A 283 -11.28 -4.15 0.74
C THR A 283 -11.90 -2.74 0.77
N THR A 284 -11.85 -1.98 -0.34
CA THR A 284 -12.37 -0.60 -0.42
C THR A 284 -13.46 -0.46 -1.50
N GLY A 285 -14.22 0.64 -1.47
CA GLY A 285 -15.28 0.96 -2.42
C GLY A 285 -16.61 0.23 -2.19
N ARG A 286 -16.85 -0.27 -0.98
CA ARG A 286 -18.05 -1.07 -0.64
C ARG A 286 -18.98 -0.40 0.36
N GLY A 287 -18.81 0.91 0.58
CA GLY A 287 -19.65 1.67 1.52
C GLY A 287 -19.25 1.49 2.98
N GLU A 288 -18.04 1.00 3.24
CA GLU A 288 -17.44 0.99 4.57
C GLU A 288 -17.15 2.44 5.00
N ILE A 289 -17.45 2.77 6.26
CA ILE A 289 -17.14 4.09 6.81
C ILE A 289 -15.62 4.25 6.98
N GLU A 290 -14.92 3.15 7.23
CA GLU A 290 -13.49 3.12 7.55
C GLU A 290 -12.71 2.14 6.65
N GLU A 291 -12.88 2.30 5.33
CA GLU A 291 -12.23 1.48 4.30
C GLU A 291 -10.71 1.31 4.50
N ILE A 292 -10.05 2.35 5.01
CA ILE A 292 -8.61 2.34 5.27
C ILE A 292 -8.27 1.35 6.38
N GLU A 293 -9.04 1.31 7.48
CA GLU A 293 -8.77 0.41 8.61
C GLU A 293 -8.99 -1.06 8.19
N VAL A 294 -10.03 -1.33 7.40
CA VAL A 294 -10.29 -2.67 6.84
C VAL A 294 -9.14 -3.13 5.94
N PHE A 295 -8.66 -2.24 5.06
CA PHE A 295 -7.49 -2.49 4.22
C PHE A 295 -6.22 -2.78 5.06
N LEU A 296 -5.93 -1.94 6.07
CA LEU A 296 -4.76 -2.10 6.93
C LEU A 296 -4.82 -3.39 7.76
N ASN A 297 -6.01 -3.77 8.24
CA ASN A 297 -6.21 -5.03 8.96
C ASN A 297 -5.85 -6.23 8.07
N TRP A 298 -6.39 -6.30 6.86
CA TRP A 298 -6.09 -7.39 5.93
C TRP A 298 -4.63 -7.39 5.45
N LYS A 299 -4.06 -6.22 5.21
CA LYS A 299 -2.64 -6.06 4.87
C LYS A 299 -1.75 -6.64 5.96
N ASN A 300 -2.08 -6.39 7.23
CA ASN A 300 -1.36 -6.94 8.37
C ASN A 300 -1.57 -8.45 8.53
N LYS A 301 -2.82 -8.94 8.44
CA LYS A 301 -3.15 -10.38 8.52
C LYS A 301 -2.43 -11.21 7.45
N LEU A 302 -2.33 -10.70 6.23
CA LEU A 302 -1.71 -11.41 5.10
C LEU A 302 -0.21 -11.13 4.94
N SER A 303 0.38 -10.28 5.79
CA SER A 303 1.78 -9.85 5.68
C SER A 303 2.78 -11.01 5.65
N GLU A 304 2.58 -12.01 6.51
CA GLU A 304 3.47 -13.16 6.62
C GLU A 304 3.28 -14.17 5.49
N GLU A 305 2.13 -14.20 4.82
CA GLU A 305 1.86 -15.18 3.77
C GLU A 305 2.11 -14.61 2.37
N LEU A 306 1.76 -13.35 2.15
CA LEU A 306 1.85 -12.68 0.85
C LEU A 306 2.92 -11.58 0.79
N GLY A 307 3.60 -11.28 1.89
CA GLY A 307 4.70 -10.30 1.90
C GLY A 307 4.21 -8.88 1.80
N PHE A 308 3.32 -8.47 2.72
CA PHE A 308 2.96 -7.07 2.89
C PHE A 308 3.78 -6.46 4.02
N GLN A 309 4.12 -5.18 3.90
CA GLN A 309 4.72 -4.43 5.00
C GLN A 309 3.65 -4.19 6.08
N LYS A 310 3.87 -4.68 7.30
CA LYS A 310 2.97 -4.39 8.43
C LYS A 310 2.94 -2.88 8.70
N GLU A 311 1.76 -2.35 8.93
CA GLU A 311 1.54 -0.96 9.32
C GLU A 311 0.79 -0.91 10.64
N ILE A 312 0.99 0.16 11.41
CA ILE A 312 0.27 0.32 12.68
C ILE A 312 -1.20 0.57 12.33
N ASN A 313 -2.05 -0.38 12.71
CA ASN A 313 -3.50 -0.23 12.63
C ASN A 313 -3.95 0.38 13.96
N LEU A 314 -4.36 1.65 13.94
CA LEU A 314 -4.73 2.37 15.16
C LEU A 314 -6.10 1.91 15.66
N TYR A 315 -6.98 1.53 14.73
CA TYR A 315 -8.31 1.05 15.05
C TYR A 315 -8.44 -0.37 14.53
N GLY A 316 -8.77 -1.30 15.44
CA GLY A 316 -9.07 -2.69 15.09
C GLY A 316 -10.46 -2.83 14.45
N ASN A 317 -10.89 -1.84 13.67
CA ASN A 317 -12.28 -1.77 13.24
C ASN A 317 -12.53 -2.86 12.21
N MET A 318 -13.61 -3.59 12.49
CA MET A 318 -14.07 -4.71 11.71
C MET A 318 -15.10 -4.21 10.71
N SER A 319 -14.95 -4.66 9.46
CA SER A 319 -15.82 -4.34 8.33
C SER A 319 -17.29 -4.64 8.65
N ILE A 320 -18.24 -3.87 8.13
CA ILE A 320 -19.66 -4.24 8.14
C ILE A 320 -20.02 -5.25 7.05
N VAL A 321 -19.18 -5.39 6.02
CA VAL A 321 -19.33 -6.33 4.91
C VAL A 321 -18.89 -7.74 5.34
N GLN A 322 -19.84 -8.68 5.37
CA GLN A 322 -19.62 -10.03 5.90
C GLN A 322 -18.48 -10.80 5.22
N GLU A 323 -18.33 -10.65 3.90
CA GLU A 323 -17.29 -11.34 3.13
C GLU A 323 -15.88 -10.87 3.50
N LEU A 324 -15.74 -9.64 3.98
CA LEU A 324 -14.45 -9.09 4.43
C LEU A 324 -14.05 -9.61 5.83
N HIS A 325 -14.80 -10.53 6.43
CA HIS A 325 -14.39 -11.32 7.60
C HIS A 325 -13.90 -12.73 7.24
N ASP A 326 -14.05 -13.17 5.98
CA ASP A 326 -13.62 -14.50 5.55
C ASP A 326 -12.25 -14.45 4.85
N LYS A 327 -11.21 -14.98 5.49
CA LYS A 327 -9.86 -15.06 4.90
C LYS A 327 -9.86 -15.86 3.59
N LYS A 328 -10.73 -16.87 3.46
CA LYS A 328 -10.87 -17.67 2.22
C LYS A 328 -11.46 -16.84 1.09
N TYR A 329 -12.39 -15.94 1.38
CA TYR A 329 -12.92 -14.99 0.40
C TYR A 329 -11.81 -14.06 -0.08
N ILE A 330 -11.09 -13.40 0.83
CA ILE A 330 -10.00 -12.48 0.49
C ILE A 330 -8.91 -13.18 -0.33
N ALA A 331 -8.49 -14.38 0.07
CA ALA A 331 -7.49 -15.16 -0.65
C ALA A 331 -7.94 -15.51 -2.07
N ARG A 332 -9.21 -15.90 -2.23
CA ARG A 332 -9.79 -16.24 -3.53
C ARG A 332 -9.82 -15.03 -4.45
N GLU A 333 -10.37 -13.91 -3.98
CA GLU A 333 -10.44 -12.67 -4.75
C GLU A 333 -9.04 -12.16 -5.11
N PHE A 334 -8.09 -12.29 -4.18
CA PHE A 334 -6.71 -11.92 -4.42
C PHE A 334 -6.09 -12.73 -5.56
N PHE A 335 -6.14 -14.07 -5.51
CA PHE A 335 -5.53 -14.91 -6.54
C PHE A 335 -6.29 -14.94 -7.86
N ASN A 336 -7.59 -14.63 -7.86
CA ASN A 336 -8.35 -14.38 -9.10
C ASN A 336 -7.80 -13.16 -9.87
N ARG A 337 -7.29 -12.15 -9.14
CA ARG A 337 -6.73 -10.93 -9.73
C ARG A 337 -5.21 -10.96 -9.87
N PHE A 338 -4.51 -11.72 -9.03
CA PHE A 338 -3.05 -11.81 -8.98
C PHE A 338 -2.57 -13.07 -9.70
N THR A 339 -2.54 -12.99 -11.02
CA THR A 339 -2.20 -14.08 -11.94
C THR A 339 -0.92 -13.75 -12.73
N TYR A 340 -0.34 -14.75 -13.39
CA TYR A 340 0.77 -14.51 -14.32
C TYR A 340 0.41 -13.49 -15.41
N GLN A 341 -0.78 -13.59 -15.99
CA GLN A 341 -1.24 -12.69 -17.06
C GLN A 341 -1.41 -11.26 -16.58
N THR A 342 -1.94 -11.06 -15.36
CA THR A 342 -2.10 -9.71 -14.81
C THR A 342 -0.78 -9.11 -14.34
N ILE A 343 0.17 -9.91 -13.82
CA ILE A 343 1.53 -9.43 -13.55
C ILE A 343 2.22 -8.98 -14.85
N ARG A 344 2.09 -9.75 -15.94
CA ARG A 344 2.58 -9.35 -17.26
C ARG A 344 1.97 -8.02 -17.70
N ALA A 345 0.66 -7.86 -17.56
CA ALA A 345 -0.04 -6.64 -17.92
C ALA A 345 0.49 -5.42 -17.13
N GLU A 346 0.73 -5.57 -15.82
CA GLU A 346 1.32 -4.49 -15.01
C GLU A 346 2.75 -4.18 -15.42
N ILE A 347 3.61 -5.16 -15.71
CA ILE A 347 4.97 -4.89 -16.23
C ILE A 347 4.89 -4.12 -17.55
N ASN A 348 3.99 -4.52 -18.45
CA ASN A 348 3.80 -3.83 -19.74
C ASN A 348 3.22 -2.42 -19.58
N LYS A 349 2.40 -2.19 -18.56
CA LYS A 349 1.94 -0.84 -18.20
C LYS A 349 3.10 0.08 -17.81
N PHE A 350 4.09 -0.43 -17.08
CA PHE A 350 5.32 0.31 -16.80
C PHE A 350 6.19 0.51 -18.05
N LEU A 351 6.33 -0.50 -18.91
CA LEU A 351 7.09 -0.38 -20.16
C LEU A 351 6.50 0.62 -21.16
N ARG A 352 5.19 0.86 -21.09
CA ARG A 352 4.48 1.86 -21.92
C ARG A 352 4.76 3.30 -21.51
N ASP A 353 5.19 3.55 -20.28
CA ASP A 353 5.54 4.89 -19.85
C ASP A 353 6.85 5.33 -20.51
N LYS A 354 6.88 6.53 -21.08
CA LYS A 354 7.99 6.97 -21.95
C LYS A 354 9.32 7.06 -21.21
N GLU A 355 9.31 7.52 -19.97
CA GLU A 355 10.53 7.73 -19.19
C GLU A 355 10.91 6.47 -18.40
N SER A 356 9.98 5.95 -17.60
CA SER A 356 10.23 4.78 -16.77
C SER A 356 10.28 3.47 -17.57
N GLY A 357 9.57 3.39 -18.70
CA GLY A 357 9.58 2.22 -19.57
C GLY A 357 10.90 2.02 -20.29
N PHE A 358 11.51 3.09 -20.83
CA PHE A 358 12.85 3.00 -21.44
C PHE A 358 13.91 2.61 -20.39
N LYS A 359 13.82 3.18 -19.17
CA LYS A 359 14.68 2.78 -18.05
C LYS A 359 14.52 1.29 -17.75
N LEU A 360 13.28 0.81 -17.56
CA LEU A 360 13.00 -0.60 -17.26
C LEU A 360 13.49 -1.54 -18.38
N TYR A 361 13.28 -1.17 -19.65
CA TYR A 361 13.76 -1.93 -20.80
C TYR A 361 15.29 -2.13 -20.77
N ASN A 362 16.05 -1.05 -20.55
CA ASN A 362 17.51 -1.14 -20.48
C ASN A 362 17.97 -2.01 -19.31
N LEU A 363 17.36 -1.84 -18.13
CA LEU A 363 17.68 -2.67 -16.96
C LEU A 363 17.42 -4.15 -17.24
N LEU A 364 16.27 -4.47 -17.84
CA LEU A 364 15.94 -5.85 -18.21
C LEU A 364 16.90 -6.40 -19.27
N GLY A 365 17.34 -5.59 -20.24
CA GLY A 365 18.33 -5.98 -21.23
C GLY A 365 19.71 -6.28 -20.62
N GLU A 366 20.17 -5.42 -19.72
CA GLU A 366 21.39 -5.67 -18.94
C GLU A 366 21.28 -6.96 -18.12
N TYR A 367 20.14 -7.17 -17.46
CA TYR A 367 19.88 -8.39 -16.70
C TYR A 367 19.94 -9.64 -17.57
N VAL A 368 19.25 -9.66 -18.71
CA VAL A 368 19.23 -10.80 -19.64
C VAL A 368 20.63 -11.10 -20.16
N THR A 369 21.36 -10.07 -20.58
CA THR A 369 22.76 -10.19 -21.06
C THR A 369 23.66 -10.78 -19.98
N SER A 370 23.50 -10.35 -18.72
CA SER A 370 24.31 -10.84 -17.60
C SER A 370 24.10 -12.33 -17.28
N ILE A 371 22.94 -12.90 -17.62
CA ILE A 371 22.62 -14.30 -17.35
C ILE A 371 23.02 -15.21 -18.51
N TYR A 372 22.83 -14.75 -19.76
CA TYR A 372 22.89 -15.60 -20.95
C TYR A 372 24.05 -15.29 -21.91
N ASN A 373 24.85 -14.26 -21.64
CA ASN A 373 25.78 -13.68 -22.62
C ASN A 373 25.01 -13.18 -23.88
N GLU A 374 25.72 -12.81 -24.95
CA GLU A 374 25.16 -12.15 -26.15
C GLU A 374 24.22 -13.03 -27.02
N ASP A 375 23.91 -14.27 -26.63
CA ASP A 375 23.20 -15.25 -27.48
C ASP A 375 21.68 -15.02 -27.56
N ILE A 376 21.07 -14.27 -26.63
CA ILE A 376 19.63 -13.97 -26.65
C ILE A 376 19.41 -12.61 -27.31
N ARG A 377 18.61 -12.58 -28.39
CA ARG A 377 18.24 -11.32 -29.02
C ARG A 377 17.13 -10.67 -28.21
N MET A 378 17.29 -9.39 -27.89
CA MET A 378 16.25 -8.63 -27.17
C MET A 378 14.90 -8.64 -27.90
N ASN A 379 14.92 -8.73 -29.23
CA ASN A 379 13.73 -8.84 -30.08
C ASN A 379 12.96 -10.16 -29.88
N ASP A 380 13.55 -11.17 -29.24
CA ASP A 380 12.86 -12.42 -28.90
C ASP A 380 12.09 -12.30 -27.57
N LEU A 381 12.30 -11.22 -26.82
CA LEU A 381 11.66 -10.96 -25.52
C LEU A 381 10.70 -9.78 -25.57
N PHE A 382 11.08 -8.75 -26.34
CA PHE A 382 10.38 -7.47 -26.43
C PHE A 382 9.89 -7.23 -27.85
N GLU A 383 8.71 -6.64 -27.94
CA GLU A 383 8.11 -6.15 -29.17
C GLU A 383 7.96 -4.63 -29.07
N PHE A 384 8.26 -3.92 -30.15
CA PHE A 384 7.96 -2.51 -30.29
C PHE A 384 6.64 -2.35 -31.05
N ILE A 385 5.64 -1.76 -30.40
CA ILE A 385 4.34 -1.48 -31.01
C ILE A 385 4.32 -0.03 -31.50
N GLN A 386 4.01 0.14 -32.78
CA GLN A 386 3.58 1.42 -33.33
C GLN A 386 2.08 1.57 -33.08
N ASP A 387 1.68 2.57 -32.28
CA ASP A 387 0.28 2.88 -31.99
C ASP A 387 -0.11 4.14 -32.77
N ASP A 388 -1.24 4.12 -33.48
CA ASP A 388 -1.72 5.30 -34.23
C ASP A 388 -1.98 6.51 -33.30
N THR A 389 -2.20 6.25 -32.01
CA THR A 389 -2.42 7.27 -30.97
C THR A 389 -1.14 7.76 -30.29
N ASP A 390 -0.03 7.01 -30.39
CA ASP A 390 1.30 7.44 -29.92
C ASP A 390 2.32 7.32 -31.05
N PRO A 391 2.68 8.44 -31.72
CA PRO A 391 3.61 8.41 -32.84
C PRO A 391 5.01 7.91 -32.45
N ASN A 392 5.35 7.88 -31.15
CA ASN A 392 6.62 7.37 -30.67
C ASN A 392 6.64 5.85 -30.49
N GLY A 393 5.48 5.19 -30.56
CA GLY A 393 5.30 3.80 -30.19
C GLY A 393 5.68 3.50 -28.74
N TYR A 394 5.61 2.23 -28.35
CA TYR A 394 6.03 1.78 -27.03
C TYR A 394 6.58 0.36 -27.06
N ILE A 395 7.35 0.02 -26.02
CA ILE A 395 7.92 -1.31 -25.82
C ILE A 395 6.96 -2.15 -24.99
N GLN A 396 6.79 -3.42 -25.34
CA GLN A 396 6.11 -4.40 -24.51
C GLN A 396 6.88 -5.72 -24.45
N LEU A 397 6.69 -6.48 -23.37
CA LEU A 397 7.11 -7.87 -23.31
C LEU A 397 6.08 -8.77 -23.98
N GLU A 398 6.58 -9.66 -24.83
CA GLU A 398 5.82 -10.77 -25.36
C GLU A 398 5.46 -11.77 -24.25
N ASN A 399 4.48 -12.65 -24.51
CA ASN A 399 4.09 -13.66 -23.53
C ASN A 399 5.26 -14.61 -23.22
N GLU A 400 5.94 -15.10 -24.26
CA GLU A 400 7.09 -15.99 -24.11
C GLU A 400 8.26 -15.28 -23.41
N GLY A 401 8.55 -14.04 -23.80
CA GLY A 401 9.56 -13.20 -23.16
C GLY A 401 9.28 -12.97 -21.67
N THR A 402 8.03 -12.66 -21.31
CA THR A 402 7.63 -12.49 -19.90
C THR A 402 7.76 -13.79 -19.12
N HIS A 403 7.34 -14.91 -19.71
CA HIS A 403 7.45 -16.22 -19.08
C HIS A 403 8.91 -16.56 -18.78
N LEU A 404 9.80 -16.38 -19.76
CA LEU A 404 11.23 -16.61 -19.61
C LEU A 404 11.82 -15.73 -18.51
N LEU A 405 11.57 -14.41 -18.58
CA LEU A 405 12.06 -13.44 -17.61
C LEU A 405 11.64 -13.79 -16.17
N LEU A 406 10.34 -13.97 -15.93
CA LEU A 406 9.82 -14.29 -14.60
C LEU A 406 10.28 -15.67 -14.10
N LYS A 407 10.50 -16.63 -15.00
CA LYS A 407 11.10 -17.93 -14.67
C LYS A 407 12.57 -17.80 -14.31
N TRP A 408 13.33 -16.92 -14.95
CA TRP A 408 14.74 -16.69 -14.65
C TRP A 408 14.92 -16.03 -13.29
N MET A 409 14.13 -14.98 -13.02
CA MET A 409 14.05 -14.31 -11.71
C MET A 409 13.45 -15.21 -10.61
N GLY A 410 12.82 -16.32 -10.99
CA GLY A 410 12.32 -17.35 -10.06
C GLY A 410 10.93 -17.06 -9.49
N TYR A 411 10.19 -16.12 -10.08
CA TYR A 411 8.79 -15.82 -9.78
C TYR A 411 7.83 -16.90 -10.25
N LEU A 412 8.21 -17.69 -11.25
CA LEU A 412 7.43 -18.85 -11.67
C LEU A 412 7.92 -20.13 -10.99
N TYR A 413 6.97 -21.00 -10.65
CA TYR A 413 7.26 -22.30 -10.05
C TYR A 413 8.06 -23.17 -11.01
N LYS A 414 9.28 -23.54 -10.63
CA LYS A 414 10.06 -24.55 -11.34
C LYS A 414 9.70 -25.91 -10.77
N LYS A 415 9.06 -26.76 -11.57
CA LYS A 415 8.94 -28.18 -11.24
C LYS A 415 10.34 -28.70 -10.90
N PRO A 416 10.55 -29.35 -9.75
CA PRO A 416 11.87 -29.86 -9.38
C PRO A 416 12.31 -30.88 -10.43
N SER A 417 13.13 -30.45 -11.39
CA SER A 417 13.78 -31.38 -12.31
C SER A 417 14.90 -32.05 -11.54
N SER A 418 14.93 -33.38 -11.55
CA SER A 418 15.92 -34.19 -10.81
C SER A 418 17.37 -33.99 -11.29
N ARG A 419 17.63 -33.20 -12.34
CA ARG A 419 18.95 -33.04 -12.96
C ARG A 419 19.53 -31.61 -13.00
N ILE A 420 18.76 -30.53 -12.78
CA ILE A 420 19.26 -29.13 -12.94
C ILE A 420 19.60 -28.46 -11.58
N SER A 421 19.41 -29.16 -10.45
CA SER A 421 19.50 -28.59 -9.10
C SER A 421 20.88 -28.02 -8.68
N ARG A 422 21.98 -28.38 -9.36
CA ARG A 422 23.34 -27.99 -8.93
C ARG A 422 23.79 -26.58 -9.38
N LEU A 423 23.33 -26.07 -10.53
CA LEU A 423 23.79 -24.77 -11.05
C LEU A 423 23.05 -23.57 -10.43
N HIS A 424 21.74 -23.71 -10.13
CA HIS A 424 20.97 -22.61 -9.51
C HIS A 424 21.11 -22.53 -7.98
N GLN A 425 21.47 -23.62 -7.28
CA GLN A 425 21.70 -23.59 -5.83
C GLN A 425 22.94 -22.77 -5.43
N GLY A 426 23.95 -22.68 -6.30
CA GLY A 426 25.15 -21.85 -6.05
C GLY A 426 24.83 -20.35 -6.01
N ARG A 427 24.01 -19.86 -6.95
CA ARG A 427 23.65 -18.43 -7.05
C ARG A 427 22.62 -17.98 -6.02
N ARG A 428 21.64 -18.82 -5.67
CA ARG A 428 20.71 -18.55 -4.54
C ARG A 428 21.44 -18.42 -3.20
N ARG A 429 22.54 -19.16 -2.99
CA ARG A 429 23.39 -19.00 -1.80
C ARG A 429 24.13 -17.67 -1.77
N LEU A 430 24.44 -17.08 -2.92
CA LEU A 430 25.06 -15.75 -2.99
C LEU A 430 24.06 -14.65 -2.65
N PHE A 431 22.87 -14.69 -3.25
CA PHE A 431 21.79 -13.72 -2.97
C PHE A 431 21.32 -13.80 -1.51
N ASN A 432 21.09 -15.02 -0.99
CA ASN A 432 20.72 -15.18 0.43
C ASN A 432 21.85 -14.79 1.39
N ARG A 433 23.13 -14.88 0.99
CA ARG A 433 24.24 -14.36 1.79
C ARG A 433 24.31 -12.83 1.76
N MET A 434 24.00 -12.21 0.62
CA MET A 434 23.92 -10.75 0.52
C MET A 434 22.76 -10.18 1.36
N CYS A 435 21.60 -10.84 1.37
CA CYS A 435 20.46 -10.43 2.20
C CYS A 435 20.65 -10.74 3.70
N ALA A 436 21.54 -11.65 4.09
CA ALA A 436 21.81 -11.99 5.49
C ALA A 436 22.94 -11.17 6.13
N ILE A 437 23.73 -10.46 5.31
CA ILE A 437 24.81 -9.56 5.76
C ILE A 437 24.30 -8.10 5.90
N LEU A 438 23.14 -7.79 5.35
CA LEU A 438 22.41 -6.51 5.49
C LEU A 438 21.33 -6.61 6.56
#